data_AF-A0AAE8I8G3-F1
#
_entry.id   AF-A0AAE8I8G3-F1
#
_cell.length_a   1.000
_cell.length_b   1.000
_cell.length_c   1.000
_cell.angle_alpha   90.00
_cell.angle_beta   90.00
_cell.angle_gamma   90.00
#
_symmetry.space_group_name_H-M   'P 1'
#
loop_
_entity.id
_entity.type
_entity.pdbx_description
1 polymer ?
#
loop_
_entity_poly.entity_id
_entity_poly.type
_entity_poly.pdbx_seq_one_letter_code
_entity_poly.pdbx_strand_id
1 'polypeptide(L)'
;MVISEWVMADLVREVCFDVGDGPLLLGGALVGYRAFADALGAGARFPYMIVGVDDPAAWEAGSGTLDGEGRLVREPMASSAGGGAVSFAPGEKRVGLVLHSGWIAAVEGHGHGLAAIDGLGDALAGKQDASAGLDALAGLATTGFGRGWLERADAAAGRAALELGSIATQAADNVAIAGGAATGLTTLGVSRLGQANAAQVSILADPGQVAGLSLGTGSARWMIGRGSGAESGSDAGSDFILSSYADNGSYKATPLSIARASGAVTMTGGLSVNGTVARQGSGTTSFLADRTTSNINSVMEFRTTAGALFIGNRDGTSFGVGANANLSTGSWMTVSASGVSAPGLTSANAQISGGSVTGLSALGLTQGAAAAALTIDSAAGQYAGISLRSGTGLRWTLRKSNAAESGSNAGSDLVLHRHDDSGTAIGAAWQVRRSSGNSLFDGHVAPLTDNARTMGLPSQRWSVIHAASGTINTSDAQAKCDVGAVPEALLDAWGDVQWRQFRFVDAVAAKGEDARWHVGLVAQAVRDAIDARMGEGAAVRLGLLCHDAWPAEAEERDGEGVLIRPARAAGERWGLRYEECLALEAAWQRRRIDRIEALLAGGGDAGG
;
A
#
# COMPACT_ATOMS: atom_id res chain seq x y z
N MET A 1 -98.38 -86.49 -29.40
CA MET A 1 -97.77 -87.70 -29.95
C MET A 1 -96.38 -87.81 -29.37
N VAL A 2 -96.10 -88.81 -28.53
CA VAL A 2 -94.78 -88.95 -27.89
C VAL A 2 -93.92 -89.83 -28.79
N ILE A 3 -92.92 -89.26 -29.46
CA ILE A 3 -92.07 -89.98 -30.44
C ILE A 3 -91.28 -91.13 -29.81
N SER A 4 -91.00 -91.06 -28.50
CA SER A 4 -90.20 -92.08 -27.81
C SER A 4 -90.84 -93.47 -27.77
N GLU A 5 -92.11 -93.62 -28.18
CA GLU A 5 -92.82 -94.91 -28.24
C GLU A 5 -92.85 -95.54 -29.64
N TRP A 6 -92.33 -94.87 -30.68
CA TRP A 6 -92.36 -95.37 -32.05
C TRP A 6 -91.07 -96.11 -32.38
N VAL A 7 -91.19 -97.31 -32.92
CA VAL A 7 -90.04 -98.14 -33.29
C VAL A 7 -89.71 -97.93 -34.77
N MET A 8 -88.46 -97.61 -35.05
CA MET A 8 -87.92 -97.52 -36.41
C MET A 8 -86.91 -98.63 -36.64
N ALA A 9 -86.94 -99.20 -37.84
CA ALA A 9 -85.95 -100.16 -38.28
C ALA A 9 -85.68 -99.97 -39.77
N ASP A 10 -84.44 -100.18 -40.18
CA ASP A 10 -84.05 -100.03 -41.58
C ASP A 10 -84.46 -101.27 -42.40
N LEU A 11 -84.73 -101.03 -43.69
CA LEU A 11 -84.96 -102.06 -44.72
C LEU A 11 -86.17 -102.99 -44.47
N VAL A 12 -87.32 -102.46 -44.04
CA VAL A 12 -88.55 -103.26 -43.79
C VAL A 12 -89.60 -103.03 -44.88
N ARG A 13 -89.94 -104.08 -45.67
CA ARG A 13 -90.96 -104.03 -46.74
C ARG A 13 -91.47 -105.42 -47.16
N GLU A 14 -92.79 -105.58 -47.30
CA GLU A 14 -93.46 -106.84 -47.62
C GLU A 14 -94.48 -106.71 -48.76
N VAL A 15 -94.77 -107.83 -49.43
CA VAL A 15 -95.92 -107.93 -50.34
C VAL A 15 -97.19 -108.25 -49.56
N CYS A 16 -98.34 -107.85 -50.08
CA CYS A 16 -99.66 -108.20 -49.56
C CYS A 16 -100.60 -108.46 -50.73
N PHE A 17 -101.38 -109.53 -50.67
CA PHE A 17 -102.39 -109.86 -51.67
C PHE A 17 -103.82 -109.80 -51.12
N ASP A 18 -103.94 -109.62 -49.80
CA ASP A 18 -105.20 -109.62 -49.08
C ASP A 18 -106.09 -108.43 -49.47
N VAL A 19 -107.40 -108.56 -49.28
CA VAL A 19 -108.39 -107.62 -49.83
C VAL A 19 -109.28 -107.01 -48.75
N GLY A 20 -109.92 -105.89 -49.08
CA GLY A 20 -110.80 -105.16 -48.18
C GLY A 20 -110.11 -104.05 -47.39
N ASP A 21 -110.84 -103.45 -46.45
CA ASP A 21 -110.45 -102.30 -45.64
C ASP A 21 -110.01 -102.66 -44.20
N GLY A 22 -110.13 -103.93 -43.81
CA GLY A 22 -109.70 -104.44 -42.51
C GLY A 22 -108.18 -104.69 -42.38
N PRO A 23 -107.76 -105.40 -41.32
CA PRO A 23 -106.38 -105.83 -41.14
C PRO A 23 -105.94 -106.73 -42.29
N LEU A 24 -104.74 -106.47 -42.83
CA LEU A 24 -104.24 -107.16 -44.02
C LEU A 24 -103.16 -108.16 -43.64
N LEU A 25 -103.28 -109.41 -44.12
CA LEU A 25 -102.21 -110.39 -43.96
C LEU A 25 -101.05 -110.09 -44.91
N LEU A 26 -99.85 -109.93 -44.36
CA LEU A 26 -98.65 -109.70 -45.15
C LEU A 26 -98.14 -111.03 -45.72
N GLY A 27 -97.87 -111.04 -47.02
CA GLY A 27 -97.47 -112.21 -47.80
C GLY A 27 -95.96 -112.52 -47.77
N GLY A 28 -95.19 -111.79 -46.97
CA GLY A 28 -93.75 -111.99 -46.78
C GLY A 28 -92.88 -110.87 -47.35
N ALA A 29 -91.61 -110.86 -46.92
CA ALA A 29 -90.62 -109.86 -47.29
C ALA A 29 -90.31 -109.83 -48.79
N LEU A 30 -90.24 -108.61 -49.34
CA LEU A 30 -89.67 -108.40 -50.66
C LEU A 30 -88.19 -108.76 -50.66
N VAL A 31 -87.70 -109.23 -51.79
CA VAL A 31 -86.28 -109.60 -51.95
C VAL A 31 -85.38 -108.41 -51.57
N GLY A 32 -84.46 -108.62 -50.63
CA GLY A 32 -83.56 -107.60 -50.10
C GLY A 32 -84.10 -106.79 -48.90
N TYR A 33 -85.35 -107.03 -48.49
CA TYR A 33 -86.00 -106.41 -47.34
C TYR A 33 -86.27 -107.43 -46.23
N ARG A 34 -86.58 -106.92 -45.04
CA ARG A 34 -86.97 -107.69 -43.85
C ARG A 34 -88.49 -107.66 -43.67
N ALA A 35 -89.02 -108.74 -43.12
CA ALA A 35 -90.42 -108.82 -42.72
C ALA A 35 -90.71 -107.88 -41.54
N PHE A 36 -91.94 -107.37 -41.43
CA PHE A 36 -92.29 -106.47 -40.32
C PHE A 36 -92.21 -107.18 -38.97
N ALA A 37 -92.66 -108.43 -38.90
CA ALA A 37 -92.68 -109.21 -37.66
C ALA A 37 -91.28 -109.39 -37.06
N ASP A 38 -90.29 -109.70 -37.89
CA ASP A 38 -88.92 -109.96 -37.45
C ASP A 38 -88.16 -108.68 -37.04
N ALA A 39 -88.55 -107.52 -37.59
CA ALA A 39 -87.82 -106.28 -37.39
C ALA A 39 -88.29 -105.48 -36.19
N LEU A 40 -89.57 -105.58 -35.83
CA LEU A 40 -90.20 -104.65 -34.89
C LEU A 40 -90.76 -105.35 -33.64
N GLY A 41 -91.08 -106.65 -33.73
CA GLY A 41 -91.73 -107.41 -32.66
C GLY A 41 -93.24 -107.17 -32.57
N ALA A 42 -93.97 -108.15 -32.04
CA ALA A 42 -95.44 -108.09 -31.93
C ALA A 42 -95.90 -106.94 -31.02
N GLY A 43 -96.91 -106.18 -31.45
CA GLY A 43 -97.48 -105.05 -30.71
C GLY A 43 -96.71 -103.72 -30.80
N ALA A 44 -95.53 -103.68 -31.42
CA ALA A 44 -94.80 -102.43 -31.62
C ALA A 44 -95.57 -101.49 -32.56
N ARG A 45 -95.66 -100.21 -32.19
CA ARG A 45 -96.25 -99.17 -33.04
C ARG A 45 -95.18 -98.61 -33.97
N PHE A 46 -95.47 -98.61 -35.26
CA PHE A 46 -94.54 -98.15 -36.31
C PHE A 46 -95.28 -97.41 -37.41
N PRO A 47 -94.59 -96.54 -38.17
CA PRO A 47 -95.17 -95.95 -39.37
C PRO A 47 -95.15 -96.96 -40.52
N TYR A 48 -96.17 -96.94 -41.36
CA TYR A 48 -96.18 -97.69 -42.61
C TYR A 48 -96.70 -96.85 -43.78
N MET A 49 -96.40 -97.34 -44.98
CA MET A 49 -97.05 -96.95 -46.22
C MET A 49 -97.41 -98.19 -47.04
N ILE A 50 -98.63 -98.24 -47.57
CA ILE A 50 -99.13 -99.25 -48.50
C ILE A 50 -99.35 -98.58 -49.85
N VAL A 51 -98.87 -99.22 -50.91
CA VAL A 51 -99.15 -98.80 -52.29
C VAL A 51 -99.57 -100.03 -53.09
N GLY A 52 -100.71 -99.95 -53.77
CA GLY A 52 -101.14 -100.95 -54.74
C GLY A 52 -100.18 -100.99 -55.92
N VAL A 53 -99.79 -102.19 -56.35
CA VAL A 53 -98.96 -102.37 -57.55
C VAL A 53 -99.84 -102.50 -58.78
N ASP A 54 -100.88 -103.34 -58.67
CA ASP A 54 -101.83 -103.58 -59.77
C ASP A 54 -102.90 -102.48 -59.87
N ASP A 55 -103.16 -101.78 -58.76
CA ASP A 55 -103.95 -100.54 -58.73
C ASP A 55 -103.11 -99.42 -58.09
N PRO A 56 -102.28 -98.71 -58.88
CA PRO A 56 -101.40 -97.66 -58.37
C PRO A 56 -102.13 -96.45 -57.79
N ALA A 57 -103.44 -96.30 -58.05
CA ALA A 57 -104.24 -95.23 -57.47
C ALA A 57 -104.61 -95.51 -55.99
N ALA A 58 -104.58 -96.78 -55.57
CA ALA A 58 -104.84 -97.18 -54.20
C ALA A 58 -103.56 -97.09 -53.34
N TRP A 59 -103.52 -96.14 -52.40
CA TRP A 59 -102.38 -95.99 -51.49
C TRP A 59 -102.80 -95.45 -50.12
N GLU A 60 -101.99 -95.74 -49.11
CA GLU A 60 -102.22 -95.38 -47.72
C GLU A 60 -100.90 -95.16 -46.98
N ALA A 61 -100.86 -94.20 -46.06
CA ALA A 61 -99.77 -94.00 -45.12
C ALA A 61 -100.35 -93.71 -43.73
N GLY A 62 -99.80 -94.33 -42.71
CA GLY A 62 -100.29 -94.16 -41.35
C GLY A 62 -99.42 -94.88 -40.33
N SER A 63 -99.97 -95.09 -39.14
CA SER A 63 -99.34 -95.91 -38.13
C SER A 63 -100.02 -97.26 -38.05
N GLY A 64 -99.23 -98.31 -37.89
CA GLY A 64 -99.73 -99.67 -37.80
C GLY A 64 -99.11 -100.42 -36.65
N THR A 65 -99.77 -101.51 -36.32
CA THR A 65 -99.29 -102.54 -35.41
C THR A 65 -99.56 -103.89 -36.05
N LEU A 66 -98.76 -104.89 -35.72
CA LEU A 66 -99.07 -106.28 -36.07
C LEU A 66 -99.91 -106.89 -34.96
N ASP A 67 -101.04 -107.51 -35.33
CA ASP A 67 -101.86 -108.29 -34.39
C ASP A 67 -101.25 -109.67 -34.08
N GLY A 68 -101.91 -110.42 -33.18
CA GLY A 68 -101.43 -111.72 -32.72
C GLY A 68 -101.33 -112.79 -33.82
N GLU A 69 -102.06 -112.58 -34.92
CA GLU A 69 -102.06 -113.42 -36.11
C GLU A 69 -101.12 -112.89 -37.22
N GLY A 70 -100.37 -111.81 -36.94
CA GLY A 70 -99.38 -111.23 -37.85
C GLY A 70 -99.98 -110.38 -38.97
N ARG A 71 -101.25 -109.97 -38.86
CA ARG A 71 -101.88 -109.06 -39.81
C ARG A 71 -101.57 -107.62 -39.43
N LEU A 72 -101.38 -106.79 -40.44
CA LEU A 72 -101.21 -105.36 -40.24
C LEU A 72 -102.55 -104.74 -39.88
N VAL A 73 -102.69 -104.30 -38.64
CA VAL A 73 -103.76 -103.42 -38.19
C VAL A 73 -103.40 -101.99 -38.57
N ARG A 74 -104.30 -101.34 -39.30
CA ARG A 74 -104.02 -100.09 -40.00
C ARG A 74 -104.75 -98.94 -39.33
N GLU A 75 -103.99 -97.92 -38.92
CA GLU A 75 -104.51 -96.59 -38.58
C GLU A 75 -103.99 -95.57 -39.61
N PRO A 76 -104.69 -95.43 -40.75
CA PRO A 76 -104.33 -94.47 -41.79
C PRO A 76 -104.31 -93.05 -41.24
N MET A 77 -103.38 -92.26 -41.74
CA MET A 77 -103.33 -90.82 -41.48
C MET A 77 -103.47 -90.01 -42.78
N ALA A 78 -103.05 -90.59 -43.90
CA ALA A 78 -103.26 -90.05 -45.23
C ALA A 78 -103.46 -91.21 -46.20
N SER A 79 -104.48 -91.15 -47.04
CA SER A 79 -104.79 -92.24 -47.97
C SER A 79 -105.55 -91.75 -49.20
N SER A 80 -105.58 -92.57 -50.25
CA SER A 80 -106.43 -92.33 -51.43
C SER A 80 -107.94 -92.42 -51.14
N ALA A 81 -108.32 -92.90 -49.94
CA ALA A 81 -109.69 -92.90 -49.43
C ALA A 81 -109.98 -91.71 -48.48
N GLY A 82 -109.29 -90.58 -48.66
CA GLY A 82 -109.55 -89.36 -47.88
C GLY A 82 -109.10 -89.42 -46.43
N GLY A 83 -108.08 -90.23 -46.11
CA GLY A 83 -107.56 -90.41 -44.76
C GLY A 83 -108.18 -91.57 -43.98
N GLY A 84 -109.17 -92.27 -44.53
CA GLY A 84 -109.69 -93.53 -44.01
C GLY A 84 -108.95 -94.76 -44.56
N ALA A 85 -109.29 -95.95 -44.07
CA ALA A 85 -108.64 -97.19 -44.53
C ALA A 85 -109.07 -97.50 -45.96
N VAL A 86 -108.10 -97.70 -46.84
CA VAL A 86 -108.36 -98.06 -48.24
C VAL A 86 -108.82 -99.50 -48.31
N SER A 87 -109.95 -99.73 -49.00
CA SER A 87 -110.44 -101.07 -49.33
C SER A 87 -109.75 -101.57 -50.59
N PHE A 88 -108.78 -102.46 -50.43
CA PHE A 88 -107.96 -102.89 -51.56
C PHE A 88 -108.60 -104.06 -52.33
N ALA A 89 -108.55 -103.98 -53.67
CA ALA A 89 -109.00 -105.03 -54.59
C ALA A 89 -107.99 -106.21 -54.68
N PRO A 90 -108.38 -107.37 -55.25
CA PRO A 90 -107.44 -108.47 -55.51
C PRO A 90 -106.26 -108.02 -56.41
N GLY A 91 -105.04 -108.38 -56.03
CA GLY A 91 -103.80 -107.91 -56.69
C GLY A 91 -102.68 -107.65 -55.66
N GLU A 92 -101.44 -107.47 -56.11
CA GLU A 92 -100.27 -107.19 -55.25
C GLU A 92 -100.32 -105.75 -54.70
N LYS A 93 -99.97 -105.61 -53.42
CA LYS A 93 -99.68 -104.35 -52.74
C LYS A 93 -98.33 -104.48 -52.08
N ARG A 94 -97.64 -103.34 -51.94
CA ARG A 94 -96.36 -103.27 -51.21
C ARG A 94 -96.53 -102.43 -49.97
N VAL A 95 -96.21 -103.03 -48.84
CA VAL A 95 -96.27 -102.41 -47.51
C VAL A 95 -94.83 -102.15 -47.06
N GLY A 96 -94.47 -100.94 -46.67
CA GLY A 96 -93.12 -100.59 -46.19
C GLY A 96 -93.13 -99.73 -44.95
N LEU A 97 -92.13 -99.89 -44.08
CA LEU A 97 -91.91 -99.00 -42.94
C LEU A 97 -91.27 -97.73 -43.47
N VAL A 98 -92.04 -96.65 -43.50
CA VAL A 98 -91.61 -95.39 -44.11
C VAL A 98 -92.08 -94.23 -43.24
N LEU A 99 -91.19 -93.28 -43.01
CA LEU A 99 -91.53 -92.03 -42.33
C LEU A 99 -92.54 -91.24 -43.16
N HIS A 100 -93.64 -90.85 -42.54
CA HIS A 100 -94.63 -89.94 -43.12
C HIS A 100 -94.54 -88.56 -42.43
N SER A 101 -95.09 -87.54 -43.08
CA SER A 101 -95.02 -86.14 -42.64
C SER A 101 -95.45 -85.91 -41.18
N GLY A 102 -96.45 -86.66 -40.71
CA GLY A 102 -96.90 -86.63 -39.32
C GLY A 102 -95.82 -86.97 -38.28
N TRP A 103 -94.84 -87.81 -38.61
CA TRP A 103 -93.73 -88.14 -37.69
C TRP A 103 -92.67 -87.03 -37.65
N ILE A 104 -92.29 -86.49 -38.81
CA ILE A 104 -91.27 -85.41 -38.91
C ILE A 104 -91.71 -84.17 -38.13
N ALA A 105 -92.99 -83.80 -38.25
CA ALA A 105 -93.55 -82.65 -37.55
C ALA A 105 -93.45 -82.76 -36.01
N ALA A 106 -93.44 -83.97 -35.46
CA ALA A 106 -93.29 -84.17 -34.03
C ALA A 106 -91.82 -84.06 -33.55
N VAL A 107 -90.83 -84.32 -34.40
CA VAL A 107 -89.39 -84.22 -34.06
C VAL A 107 -88.97 -82.75 -33.97
N GLU A 108 -89.43 -81.91 -34.89
CA GLU A 108 -89.09 -80.47 -34.94
C GLU A 108 -89.62 -79.67 -33.74
N GLY A 109 -90.58 -80.20 -32.98
CA GLY A 109 -91.16 -79.56 -31.79
C GLY A 109 -90.40 -79.77 -30.47
N HIS A 110 -89.26 -80.49 -30.45
CA HIS A 110 -88.54 -80.84 -29.22
C HIS A 110 -87.29 -79.95 -28.99
N GLY A 111 -87.18 -79.23 -27.86
CA GLY A 111 -86.05 -78.30 -27.55
C GLY A 111 -85.36 -78.54 -26.18
N HIS A 112 -84.14 -78.02 -25.99
CA HIS A 112 -83.29 -78.18 -24.77
C HIS A 112 -82.84 -76.84 -24.13
N GLY A 113 -82.75 -76.76 -22.80
CA GLY A 113 -82.37 -75.56 -22.02
C GLY A 113 -80.89 -75.48 -21.60
N LEU A 114 -80.45 -74.29 -21.18
CA LEU A 114 -79.03 -73.91 -20.95
C LEU A 114 -78.24 -74.80 -19.97
N ALA A 115 -78.90 -75.44 -19.02
CA ALA A 115 -78.26 -76.34 -18.04
C ALA A 115 -77.90 -77.73 -18.61
N ALA A 116 -78.33 -78.04 -19.84
CA ALA A 116 -78.14 -79.35 -20.47
C ALA A 116 -76.87 -79.43 -21.36
N ILE A 117 -76.02 -78.38 -21.37
CA ILE A 117 -74.80 -78.31 -22.19
C ILE A 117 -73.57 -78.33 -21.27
N ASP A 118 -72.83 -79.45 -21.30
CA ASP A 118 -71.71 -79.73 -20.40
C ASP A 118 -70.48 -78.84 -20.68
N GLY A 119 -69.78 -78.38 -19.63
CA GLY A 119 -68.54 -77.56 -19.71
C GLY A 119 -68.69 -76.04 -19.79
N LEU A 120 -69.90 -75.49 -19.92
CA LEU A 120 -70.10 -74.03 -20.03
C LEU A 120 -69.86 -73.27 -18.70
N GLY A 121 -70.02 -73.95 -17.55
CA GLY A 121 -69.82 -73.37 -16.21
C GLY A 121 -68.36 -73.06 -15.89
N ASP A 122 -67.44 -73.96 -16.24
CA ASP A 122 -66.00 -73.81 -15.95
C ASP A 122 -65.36 -72.68 -16.78
N ALA A 123 -65.84 -72.49 -18.02
CA ALA A 123 -65.40 -71.40 -18.88
C ALA A 123 -65.74 -70.00 -18.30
N LEU A 124 -66.81 -69.90 -17.51
CA LEU A 124 -67.25 -68.64 -16.91
C LEU A 124 -66.46 -68.31 -15.63
N ALA A 125 -66.12 -69.30 -14.81
CA ALA A 125 -65.37 -69.11 -13.56
C ALA A 125 -63.95 -68.56 -13.82
N GLY A 126 -63.27 -69.00 -14.89
CA GLY A 126 -61.93 -68.51 -15.27
C GLY A 126 -61.87 -67.05 -15.72
N LYS A 127 -63.01 -66.35 -15.83
CA LYS A 127 -63.08 -64.93 -16.25
C LYS A 127 -63.38 -63.96 -15.10
N GLN A 128 -63.69 -64.44 -13.90
CA GLN A 128 -64.06 -63.59 -12.76
C GLN A 128 -62.90 -62.77 -12.17
N ASP A 129 -61.69 -63.32 -12.08
CA ASP A 129 -60.54 -62.62 -11.51
C ASP A 129 -60.10 -61.39 -12.33
N ALA A 130 -60.29 -61.43 -13.65
CA ALA A 130 -60.02 -60.29 -14.53
C ALA A 130 -61.02 -59.13 -14.34
N SER A 131 -62.25 -59.43 -13.92
CA SER A 131 -63.30 -58.42 -13.72
C SER A 131 -63.10 -57.62 -12.43
N ALA A 132 -62.66 -58.27 -11.35
CA ALA A 132 -62.45 -57.62 -10.06
C ALA A 132 -61.38 -56.51 -10.11
N GLY A 133 -60.32 -56.69 -10.90
CA GLY A 133 -59.31 -55.65 -11.14
C GLY A 133 -59.82 -54.47 -11.97
N LEU A 134 -60.72 -54.72 -12.93
CA LEU A 134 -61.35 -53.69 -13.76
C LEU A 134 -62.34 -52.83 -12.98
N ASP A 135 -63.09 -53.45 -12.05
CA ASP A 135 -64.05 -52.73 -11.18
C ASP A 135 -63.32 -51.79 -10.21
N ALA A 136 -62.19 -52.23 -9.64
CA ALA A 136 -61.35 -51.39 -8.78
C ALA A 136 -60.76 -50.19 -9.55
N LEU A 137 -60.39 -50.37 -10.82
CA LEU A 137 -59.88 -49.30 -11.68
C LEU A 137 -60.99 -48.33 -12.11
N ALA A 138 -62.20 -48.85 -12.38
CA ALA A 138 -63.38 -48.05 -12.75
C ALA A 138 -63.92 -47.20 -11.58
N GLY A 139 -63.77 -47.69 -10.33
CA GLY A 139 -64.15 -46.97 -9.11
C GLY A 139 -63.15 -45.87 -8.68
N LEU A 140 -61.98 -45.78 -9.31
CA LEU A 140 -60.94 -44.81 -8.95
C LEU A 140 -61.33 -43.41 -9.47
N ALA A 141 -61.80 -42.55 -8.57
CA ALA A 141 -62.19 -41.16 -8.88
C ALA A 141 -60.96 -40.32 -9.29
N THR A 142 -60.64 -40.32 -10.59
CA THR A 142 -59.50 -39.62 -11.19
C THR A 142 -59.95 -38.58 -12.21
N THR A 143 -59.17 -37.51 -12.36
CA THR A 143 -59.35 -36.54 -13.44
C THR A 143 -58.90 -37.16 -14.78
N GLY A 144 -59.18 -36.49 -15.91
CA GLY A 144 -58.64 -36.91 -17.22
C GLY A 144 -57.11 -37.06 -17.22
N PHE A 145 -56.42 -36.26 -16.40
CA PHE A 145 -54.99 -36.39 -16.16
C PHE A 145 -54.63 -37.72 -15.48
N GLY A 146 -55.36 -38.12 -14.42
CA GLY A 146 -55.12 -39.38 -13.72
C GLY A 146 -55.39 -40.63 -14.58
N ARG A 147 -56.41 -40.60 -15.45
CA ARG A 147 -56.65 -41.69 -16.41
C ARG A 147 -55.52 -41.81 -17.44
N GLY A 148 -55.03 -40.69 -17.95
CA GLY A 148 -53.90 -40.68 -18.89
C GLY A 148 -52.60 -41.25 -18.32
N TRP A 149 -52.48 -41.34 -16.99
CA TRP A 149 -51.35 -41.99 -16.31
C TRP A 149 -51.44 -43.52 -16.26
N LEU A 150 -52.66 -44.07 -16.15
CA LEU A 150 -52.90 -45.52 -16.13
C LEU A 150 -52.59 -46.18 -17.48
N GLU A 151 -52.55 -45.40 -18.57
CA GLU A 151 -52.23 -45.83 -19.93
C GLU A 151 -50.72 -45.78 -20.24
N ARG A 152 -49.87 -45.29 -19.31
CA ARG A 152 -48.42 -45.19 -19.56
C ARG A 152 -47.78 -46.56 -19.40
N ALA A 153 -47.17 -47.06 -20.48
CA ALA A 153 -46.60 -48.40 -20.55
C ALA A 153 -45.47 -48.66 -19.53
N ASP A 154 -44.71 -47.61 -19.18
CA ASP A 154 -43.60 -47.71 -18.24
C ASP A 154 -43.23 -46.35 -17.61
N ALA A 155 -42.22 -46.37 -16.73
CA ALA A 155 -41.70 -45.18 -16.07
C ALA A 155 -41.10 -44.15 -17.05
N ALA A 156 -40.59 -44.57 -18.22
CA ALA A 156 -40.05 -43.66 -19.22
C ALA A 156 -41.16 -42.90 -19.96
N ALA A 157 -42.24 -43.61 -20.35
CA ALA A 157 -43.43 -43.03 -20.94
C ALA A 157 -44.12 -42.03 -19.98
N GLY A 158 -44.13 -42.32 -18.68
CA GLY A 158 -44.61 -41.39 -17.65
C GLY A 158 -43.79 -40.10 -17.56
N ARG A 159 -42.45 -40.20 -17.52
CA ARG A 159 -41.56 -39.02 -17.48
C ARG A 159 -41.65 -38.17 -18.75
N ALA A 160 -41.81 -38.81 -19.91
CA ALA A 160 -41.99 -38.12 -21.19
C ALA A 160 -43.30 -37.33 -21.23
N ALA A 161 -44.39 -37.89 -20.70
CA ALA A 161 -45.69 -37.23 -20.63
C ALA A 161 -45.71 -35.98 -19.72
N LEU A 162 -44.86 -35.97 -18.68
CA LEU A 162 -44.64 -34.80 -17.83
C LEU A 162 -43.54 -33.86 -18.33
N GLU A 163 -42.93 -34.16 -19.48
CA GLU A 163 -41.80 -33.41 -20.04
C GLU A 163 -40.61 -33.25 -19.08
N LEU A 164 -40.45 -34.17 -18.11
CA LEU A 164 -39.41 -34.07 -17.08
C LEU A 164 -38.00 -34.40 -17.62
N GLY A 165 -37.91 -34.94 -18.84
CA GLY A 165 -36.64 -35.28 -19.50
C GLY A 165 -35.74 -36.23 -18.69
N SER A 166 -34.42 -36.07 -18.84
CA SER A 166 -33.42 -36.85 -18.10
C SER A 166 -33.31 -36.43 -16.61
N ILE A 167 -33.80 -35.25 -16.23
CA ILE A 167 -33.80 -34.75 -14.84
C ILE A 167 -34.54 -35.73 -13.91
N ALA A 168 -35.64 -36.31 -14.36
CA ALA A 168 -36.42 -37.27 -13.56
C ALA A 168 -35.76 -38.66 -13.37
N THR A 169 -34.52 -38.85 -13.84
CA THR A 169 -33.72 -40.07 -13.56
C THR A 169 -32.52 -39.81 -12.67
N GLN A 170 -32.28 -38.55 -12.28
CA GLN A 170 -31.14 -38.18 -11.47
C GLN A 170 -31.39 -38.49 -10.00
N ALA A 171 -30.32 -38.69 -9.24
CA ALA A 171 -30.43 -38.91 -7.80
C ALA A 171 -30.99 -37.64 -7.13
N ALA A 172 -31.81 -37.79 -6.09
CA ALA A 172 -32.48 -36.66 -5.43
C ALA A 172 -31.50 -35.63 -4.84
N ASP A 173 -30.26 -36.06 -4.55
CA ASP A 173 -29.16 -35.27 -4.01
C ASP A 173 -28.15 -34.82 -5.07
N ASN A 174 -28.33 -35.18 -6.35
CA ASN A 174 -27.42 -34.83 -7.43
C ASN A 174 -28.19 -34.54 -8.73
N VAL A 175 -28.61 -33.27 -8.88
CA VAL A 175 -29.34 -32.79 -10.07
C VAL A 175 -28.44 -31.86 -10.89
N ALA A 176 -28.08 -32.30 -12.09
CA ALA A 176 -27.33 -31.59 -13.11
C ALA A 176 -28.24 -31.09 -14.24
N ILE A 177 -28.03 -29.85 -14.66
CA ILE A 177 -28.64 -29.25 -15.84
C ILE A 177 -27.52 -29.03 -16.87
N ALA A 178 -27.50 -29.85 -17.93
CA ALA A 178 -26.49 -29.76 -18.97
C ALA A 178 -26.98 -28.87 -20.14
N GLY A 179 -26.23 -27.82 -20.48
CA GLY A 179 -26.49 -26.97 -21.65
C GLY A 179 -27.75 -26.10 -21.57
N GLY A 180 -28.40 -25.99 -20.41
CA GLY A 180 -29.62 -25.22 -20.20
C GLY A 180 -29.50 -24.16 -19.11
N ALA A 181 -30.57 -23.38 -18.89
CA ALA A 181 -30.66 -22.37 -17.84
C ALA A 181 -31.91 -22.60 -16.97
N ALA A 182 -31.83 -22.30 -15.68
CA ALA A 182 -33.00 -22.22 -14.80
C ALA A 182 -33.55 -20.79 -14.79
N THR A 183 -34.68 -20.55 -15.48
CA THR A 183 -35.30 -19.23 -15.65
C THR A 183 -36.52 -19.04 -14.76
N GLY A 184 -36.83 -17.80 -14.37
CA GLY A 184 -38.02 -17.49 -13.55
C GLY A 184 -37.85 -17.71 -12.04
N LEU A 185 -36.64 -18.07 -11.59
CA LEU A 185 -36.32 -18.17 -10.16
C LEU A 185 -36.30 -16.78 -9.51
N THR A 186 -37.07 -16.61 -8.44
CA THR A 186 -37.00 -15.42 -7.57
C THR A 186 -35.86 -15.51 -6.55
N THR A 187 -35.56 -16.73 -6.11
CA THR A 187 -34.50 -17.02 -5.13
C THR A 187 -33.77 -18.31 -5.51
N LEU A 188 -32.43 -18.31 -5.38
CA LEU A 188 -31.60 -19.51 -5.37
C LEU A 188 -31.06 -19.71 -3.95
N GLY A 189 -31.58 -20.70 -3.23
CA GLY A 189 -31.16 -21.01 -1.86
C GLY A 189 -30.20 -22.20 -1.81
N VAL A 190 -29.09 -22.06 -1.09
CA VAL A 190 -28.19 -23.18 -0.74
C VAL A 190 -28.13 -23.26 0.78
N SER A 191 -28.74 -24.30 1.35
CA SER A 191 -28.81 -24.50 2.80
C SER A 191 -28.53 -25.96 3.17
N ARG A 192 -27.92 -26.16 4.34
CA ARG A 192 -27.73 -27.47 4.98
C ARG A 192 -28.09 -27.34 6.46
N LEU A 193 -29.36 -27.52 6.78
CA LEU A 193 -29.85 -27.50 8.17
C LEU A 193 -29.37 -28.78 8.90
N GLY A 194 -28.63 -28.63 10.01
CA GLY A 194 -28.32 -29.73 10.94
C GLY A 194 -27.02 -30.52 10.72
N GLN A 195 -26.05 -30.03 9.94
CA GLN A 195 -24.74 -30.68 9.75
C GLN A 195 -23.56 -29.71 9.88
N ALA A 196 -22.36 -30.22 10.24
CA ALA A 196 -21.17 -29.43 10.57
C ALA A 196 -20.30 -28.97 9.37
N ASN A 197 -20.79 -29.13 8.13
CA ASN A 197 -20.05 -28.79 6.91
C ASN A 197 -20.60 -27.53 6.23
N ALA A 198 -19.76 -26.82 5.48
CA ALA A 198 -20.16 -25.60 4.78
C ALA A 198 -21.13 -25.90 3.61
N ALA A 199 -22.19 -25.10 3.50
CA ALA A 199 -22.96 -24.96 2.27
C ALA A 199 -22.19 -24.04 1.32
N GLN A 200 -21.89 -24.49 0.10
CA GLN A 200 -21.07 -23.74 -0.86
C GLN A 200 -21.72 -23.70 -2.23
N VAL A 201 -21.52 -22.59 -2.94
CA VAL A 201 -21.78 -22.45 -4.37
C VAL A 201 -20.42 -22.44 -5.07
N SER A 202 -20.18 -23.40 -5.96
CA SER A 202 -18.97 -23.46 -6.78
C SER A 202 -19.30 -22.98 -8.20
N ILE A 203 -18.59 -21.96 -8.68
CA ILE A 203 -18.69 -21.47 -10.05
C ILE A 203 -17.36 -21.75 -10.74
N LEU A 204 -17.35 -22.75 -11.62
CA LEU A 204 -16.15 -23.27 -12.27
C LEU A 204 -16.24 -23.03 -13.77
N ALA A 205 -15.09 -22.77 -14.39
CA ALA A 205 -14.92 -22.73 -15.83
C ALA A 205 -13.54 -23.26 -16.19
N ASP A 206 -13.34 -23.61 -17.46
CA ASP A 206 -12.06 -24.09 -17.97
C ASP A 206 -10.93 -23.06 -17.73
N PRO A 207 -9.67 -23.50 -17.61
CA PRO A 207 -8.53 -22.59 -17.51
C PRO A 207 -8.53 -21.53 -18.62
N GLY A 208 -8.27 -20.27 -18.25
CA GLY A 208 -8.32 -19.15 -19.19
C GLY A 208 -9.71 -18.57 -19.45
N GLN A 209 -10.77 -19.16 -18.88
CA GLN A 209 -12.13 -18.62 -18.97
C GLN A 209 -12.53 -17.87 -17.69
N VAL A 210 -13.36 -16.83 -17.88
CA VAL A 210 -13.98 -16.08 -16.80
C VAL A 210 -15.07 -16.93 -16.16
N ALA A 211 -15.18 -16.88 -14.83
CA ALA A 211 -16.25 -17.54 -14.07
C ALA A 211 -16.73 -16.62 -12.96
N GLY A 212 -18.03 -16.40 -12.84
CA GLY A 212 -18.55 -15.48 -11.82
C GLY A 212 -20.07 -15.31 -11.85
N LEU A 213 -20.54 -14.45 -10.96
CA LEU A 213 -21.93 -14.03 -10.88
C LEU A 213 -22.10 -12.70 -11.63
N SER A 214 -23.02 -12.68 -12.59
CA SER A 214 -23.41 -11.46 -13.30
C SER A 214 -24.64 -10.82 -12.65
N LEU A 215 -24.57 -9.51 -12.40
CA LEU A 215 -25.63 -8.70 -11.81
C LEU A 215 -26.07 -7.67 -12.86
N GLY A 216 -27.37 -7.57 -13.15
CA GLY A 216 -27.89 -6.61 -14.12
C GLY A 216 -29.38 -6.76 -14.43
N THR A 217 -29.86 -5.97 -15.39
CA THR A 217 -31.27 -5.89 -15.82
C THR A 217 -31.40 -6.29 -17.29
N GLY A 218 -31.14 -7.57 -17.60
CA GLY A 218 -31.15 -8.14 -18.96
C GLY A 218 -29.78 -8.22 -19.63
N SER A 219 -28.84 -7.35 -19.28
CA SER A 219 -27.42 -7.45 -19.63
C SER A 219 -26.56 -7.27 -18.38
N ALA A 220 -25.36 -7.85 -18.34
CA ALA A 220 -24.46 -7.68 -17.21
C ALA A 220 -24.13 -6.19 -16.99
N ARG A 221 -24.15 -5.76 -15.73
CA ARG A 221 -23.70 -4.42 -15.28
C ARG A 221 -22.47 -4.55 -14.38
N TRP A 222 -22.50 -5.57 -13.54
CA TRP A 222 -21.39 -5.96 -12.69
C TRP A 222 -21.17 -7.46 -12.81
N MET A 223 -19.92 -7.86 -12.72
CA MET A 223 -19.55 -9.26 -12.53
C MET A 223 -18.55 -9.37 -11.40
N ILE A 224 -18.82 -10.30 -10.49
CA ILE A 224 -17.91 -10.68 -9.41
C ILE A 224 -17.48 -12.12 -9.64
N GLY A 225 -16.18 -12.37 -9.64
CA GLY A 225 -15.67 -13.71 -9.95
C GLY A 225 -14.17 -13.74 -10.19
N ARG A 226 -13.73 -14.67 -11.03
CA ARG A 226 -12.35 -14.80 -11.48
C ARG A 226 -12.15 -14.35 -12.91
N GLY A 227 -10.98 -13.79 -13.20
CA GLY A 227 -10.57 -13.40 -14.55
C GLY A 227 -10.22 -14.59 -15.47
N SER A 228 -9.78 -14.26 -16.69
CA SER A 228 -9.39 -15.21 -17.74
C SER A 228 -7.90 -15.61 -17.68
N GLY A 229 -7.23 -15.46 -16.53
CA GLY A 229 -5.85 -15.88 -16.38
C GLY A 229 -5.71 -17.40 -16.50
N ALA A 230 -4.77 -17.87 -17.32
CA ALA A 230 -4.51 -19.29 -17.48
C ALA A 230 -3.84 -19.85 -16.21
N GLU A 231 -4.44 -20.87 -15.60
CA GLU A 231 -3.91 -21.52 -14.39
C GLU A 231 -2.82 -22.52 -14.80
N SER A 232 -1.56 -22.11 -14.68
CA SER A 232 -0.37 -22.90 -15.10
C SER A 232 0.38 -23.57 -13.93
N GLY A 233 -0.11 -23.40 -12.70
CA GLY A 233 0.52 -23.89 -11.47
C GLY A 233 1.22 -22.79 -10.66
N SER A 234 1.73 -23.11 -9.46
CA SER A 234 2.48 -22.19 -8.59
C SER A 234 1.78 -20.86 -8.29
N ASP A 235 0.47 -20.91 -8.05
CA ASP A 235 -0.41 -19.75 -7.81
C ASP A 235 -0.51 -18.74 -8.97
N ALA A 236 0.08 -19.06 -10.14
CA ALA A 236 -0.14 -18.33 -11.38
C ALA A 236 -1.52 -18.69 -11.96
N GLY A 237 -2.35 -17.67 -12.25
CA GLY A 237 -3.70 -17.92 -12.73
C GLY A 237 -4.63 -16.73 -12.69
N SER A 238 -5.92 -17.02 -12.64
CA SER A 238 -6.99 -16.02 -12.62
C SER A 238 -7.08 -15.29 -11.28
N ASP A 239 -7.05 -13.96 -11.33
CA ASP A 239 -7.28 -13.10 -10.18
C ASP A 239 -8.75 -13.00 -9.83
N PHE A 240 -9.04 -12.68 -8.56
CA PHE A 240 -10.39 -12.28 -8.17
C PHE A 240 -10.66 -10.87 -8.71
N ILE A 241 -11.83 -10.65 -9.31
CA ILE A 241 -12.16 -9.40 -9.98
C ILE A 241 -13.61 -8.97 -9.68
N LEU A 242 -13.78 -7.65 -9.56
CA LEU A 242 -15.05 -6.97 -9.74
C LEU A 242 -14.97 -6.19 -11.05
N SER A 243 -15.75 -6.60 -12.03
CA SER A 243 -15.80 -5.97 -13.35
C SER A 243 -17.09 -5.18 -13.53
N SER A 244 -16.98 -4.05 -14.21
CA SER A 244 -18.08 -3.19 -14.60
C SER A 244 -18.31 -3.27 -16.11
N TYR A 245 -19.57 -3.15 -16.54
CA TYR A 245 -20.01 -3.25 -17.92
C TYR A 245 -20.86 -2.03 -18.30
N ALA A 246 -20.83 -1.65 -19.58
CA ALA A 246 -21.67 -0.59 -20.12
C ALA A 246 -23.12 -1.06 -20.32
N ASP A 247 -24.01 -0.13 -20.67
CA ASP A 247 -25.45 -0.45 -20.78
C ASP A 247 -25.78 -1.48 -21.87
N ASN A 248 -24.95 -1.54 -22.92
CA ASN A 248 -25.03 -2.53 -23.99
C ASN A 248 -24.39 -3.89 -23.63
N GLY A 249 -23.92 -4.09 -22.40
CA GLY A 249 -23.30 -5.33 -21.94
C GLY A 249 -21.81 -5.50 -22.31
N SER A 250 -21.18 -4.50 -22.92
CA SER A 250 -19.73 -4.53 -23.19
C SER A 250 -18.91 -4.29 -21.92
N TYR A 251 -17.75 -4.95 -21.79
CA TYR A 251 -16.83 -4.76 -20.67
C TYR A 251 -16.30 -3.31 -20.64
N LYS A 252 -16.29 -2.70 -19.45
CA LYS A 252 -15.84 -1.32 -19.26
C LYS A 252 -14.49 -1.25 -18.54
N ALA A 253 -14.41 -1.85 -17.37
CA ALA A 253 -13.21 -1.84 -16.52
C ALA A 253 -13.30 -2.89 -15.41
N THR A 254 -12.18 -3.16 -14.75
CA THR A 254 -12.08 -3.91 -13.49
C THR A 254 -11.71 -2.94 -12.35
N PRO A 255 -12.70 -2.26 -11.73
CA PRO A 255 -12.43 -1.31 -10.64
C PRO A 255 -11.69 -1.88 -9.44
N LEU A 256 -11.82 -3.19 -9.19
CA LEU A 256 -11.11 -3.90 -8.12
C LEU A 256 -10.65 -5.27 -8.63
N SER A 257 -9.38 -5.60 -8.39
CA SER A 257 -8.86 -6.96 -8.52
C SER A 257 -8.02 -7.34 -7.30
N ILE A 258 -7.94 -8.64 -7.01
CA ILE A 258 -7.05 -9.20 -5.99
C ILE A 258 -6.20 -10.25 -6.69
N ALA A 259 -4.90 -9.98 -6.74
CA ALA A 259 -3.93 -10.88 -7.35
C ALA A 259 -3.87 -12.18 -6.56
N ARG A 260 -4.09 -13.33 -7.21
CA ARG A 260 -4.06 -14.63 -6.54
C ARG A 260 -2.69 -14.92 -5.91
N ALA A 261 -1.62 -14.65 -6.66
CA ALA A 261 -0.25 -14.98 -6.27
C ALA A 261 0.27 -14.16 -5.07
N SER A 262 -0.19 -12.91 -4.91
CA SER A 262 0.35 -11.97 -3.91
C SER A 262 -0.66 -11.47 -2.89
N GLY A 263 -1.97 -11.68 -3.13
CA GLY A 263 -3.04 -11.05 -2.35
C GLY A 263 -3.13 -9.54 -2.56
N ALA A 264 -2.39 -8.97 -3.51
CA ALA A 264 -2.39 -7.52 -3.74
C ALA A 264 -3.75 -7.06 -4.27
N VAL A 265 -4.38 -6.14 -3.55
CA VAL A 265 -5.63 -5.49 -3.96
C VAL A 265 -5.29 -4.30 -4.84
N THR A 266 -5.76 -4.32 -6.09
CA THR A 266 -5.63 -3.21 -7.03
C THR A 266 -6.98 -2.54 -7.21
N MET A 267 -7.03 -1.22 -7.06
CA MET A 267 -8.19 -0.40 -7.43
C MET A 267 -7.79 0.54 -8.55
N THR A 268 -8.44 0.44 -9.72
CA THR A 268 -8.08 1.24 -10.90
C THR A 268 -8.81 2.58 -10.96
N GLY A 269 -9.84 2.78 -10.11
CA GLY A 269 -10.51 4.06 -9.90
C GLY A 269 -10.03 4.77 -8.62
N GLY A 270 -10.63 5.92 -8.30
CA GLY A 270 -10.38 6.60 -7.04
C GLY A 270 -10.93 5.83 -5.84
N LEU A 271 -10.16 5.77 -4.74
CA LEU A 271 -10.60 5.25 -3.45
C LEU A 271 -10.97 6.40 -2.51
N SER A 272 -12.23 6.46 -2.08
CA SER A 272 -12.71 7.40 -1.05
C SER A 272 -13.04 6.64 0.22
N VAL A 273 -12.35 6.93 1.33
CA VAL A 273 -12.57 6.29 2.64
C VAL A 273 -13.16 7.31 3.60
N ASN A 274 -14.41 7.10 4.03
CA ASN A 274 -15.07 7.93 5.04
C ASN A 274 -14.72 7.43 6.45
N GLY A 275 -13.44 7.52 6.82
CA GLY A 275 -12.90 6.98 8.08
C GLY A 275 -11.38 6.85 8.07
N THR A 276 -10.84 6.08 9.01
CA THR A 276 -9.40 5.88 9.15
C THR A 276 -8.92 4.68 8.33
N VAL A 277 -7.89 4.87 7.50
CA VAL A 277 -7.08 3.78 6.98
C VAL A 277 -6.03 3.42 8.03
N ALA A 278 -6.23 2.32 8.76
CA ALA A 278 -5.31 1.84 9.78
C ALA A 278 -4.86 0.40 9.47
N ARG A 279 -3.59 0.10 9.69
CA ARG A 279 -3.08 -1.28 9.66
C ARG A 279 -3.35 -1.96 11.00
N GLN A 280 -3.77 -3.22 10.95
CA GLN A 280 -3.80 -4.14 12.08
C GLN A 280 -2.51 -4.99 12.03
N GLY A 281 -1.59 -4.86 13.02
CA GLY A 281 -0.35 -5.66 13.13
C GLY A 281 0.97 -4.88 13.14
N SER A 282 2.10 -5.56 13.40
CA SER A 282 3.41 -4.96 13.75
C SER A 282 4.38 -4.66 12.59
N GLY A 283 3.89 -4.33 11.39
CA GLY A 283 4.74 -4.05 10.23
C GLY A 283 4.71 -2.59 9.78
N THR A 284 5.68 -2.18 8.97
CA THR A 284 5.74 -0.82 8.39
C THR A 284 4.49 -0.53 7.55
N THR A 285 3.82 0.60 7.82
CA THR A 285 2.82 1.18 6.93
C THR A 285 3.48 2.26 6.10
N SER A 286 3.64 2.03 4.81
CA SER A 286 4.07 3.06 3.86
C SER A 286 2.88 3.52 3.04
N PHE A 287 2.51 4.79 3.17
CA PHE A 287 1.64 5.44 2.20
C PHE A 287 2.55 5.96 1.07
N LEU A 288 2.67 5.17 0.00
CA LEU A 288 3.54 5.46 -1.14
C LEU A 288 2.71 6.08 -2.27
N ALA A 289 3.06 7.29 -2.68
CA ALA A 289 2.65 7.83 -3.98
C ALA A 289 3.74 7.50 -5.01
N ASP A 290 3.79 6.25 -5.46
CA ASP A 290 4.80 5.76 -6.41
C ASP A 290 4.44 6.12 -7.86
N ARG A 291 5.45 6.43 -8.68
CA ARG A 291 5.32 6.85 -10.08
C ARG A 291 5.98 5.84 -11.00
N THR A 292 5.22 4.91 -11.54
CA THR A 292 5.79 3.90 -12.46
C THR A 292 5.85 4.39 -13.92
N THR A 293 4.94 5.26 -14.39
CA THR A 293 5.02 5.91 -15.73
C THR A 293 4.12 7.17 -15.86
N SER A 294 4.54 8.14 -16.70
CA SER A 294 3.85 9.39 -17.15
C SER A 294 3.95 10.69 -16.32
N ASN A 295 3.94 11.79 -17.06
CA ASN A 295 4.19 13.22 -16.82
C ASN A 295 3.17 13.96 -15.90
N ILE A 296 2.59 13.28 -14.92
CA ILE A 296 1.73 13.91 -13.90
C ILE A 296 2.44 13.84 -12.54
N ASN A 297 2.38 14.92 -11.75
CA ASN A 297 2.94 14.94 -10.40
C ASN A 297 2.20 13.95 -9.49
N SER A 298 2.90 13.01 -8.89
CA SER A 298 2.40 12.29 -7.71
C SER A 298 2.33 13.27 -6.55
N VAL A 299 1.13 13.62 -6.10
CA VAL A 299 0.91 14.56 -4.97
C VAL A 299 0.31 13.80 -3.80
N MET A 300 1.00 13.80 -2.65
CA MET A 300 0.39 13.48 -1.37
C MET A 300 -0.10 14.79 -0.73
N GLU A 301 -1.41 15.00 -0.70
CA GLU A 301 -2.01 16.22 -0.18
C GLU A 301 -2.67 15.98 1.19
N PHE A 302 -2.37 16.85 2.16
CA PHE A 302 -3.01 16.85 3.47
C PHE A 302 -3.82 18.15 3.62
N ARG A 303 -5.16 18.06 3.58
CA ARG A 303 -6.07 19.20 3.80
C ARG A 303 -6.72 19.09 5.17
N THR A 304 -6.75 20.19 5.93
CA THR A 304 -7.49 20.29 7.19
C THR A 304 -8.53 21.41 7.10
N THR A 305 -9.73 21.17 7.60
CA THR A 305 -10.82 22.18 7.59
C THR A 305 -10.82 23.06 8.85
N ALA A 306 -10.07 22.69 9.90
CA ALA A 306 -10.11 23.36 11.20
C ALA A 306 -8.86 23.16 12.10
N GLY A 307 -7.63 23.24 11.58
CA GLY A 307 -6.45 23.23 12.46
C GLY A 307 -5.11 22.90 11.81
N ALA A 308 -4.04 23.03 12.58
CA ALA A 308 -2.67 22.72 12.16
C ALA A 308 -2.52 21.26 11.74
N LEU A 309 -1.77 21.03 10.65
CA LEU A 309 -1.32 19.71 10.26
C LEU A 309 -0.12 19.31 11.14
N PHE A 310 -0.29 18.28 11.98
CA PHE A 310 0.80 17.70 12.76
C PHE A 310 1.39 16.50 12.02
N ILE A 311 2.67 16.62 11.62
CA ILE A 311 3.48 15.49 11.12
C ILE A 311 4.54 15.21 12.19
N GLY A 312 4.39 14.10 12.91
CA GLY A 312 5.26 13.71 14.01
C GLY A 312 4.83 12.38 14.62
N ASN A 313 5.61 11.84 15.54
CA ASN A 313 5.23 10.62 16.23
C ASN A 313 4.18 10.91 17.31
N ARG A 314 3.24 9.98 17.53
CA ARG A 314 2.15 10.12 18.52
C ARG A 314 2.68 10.29 19.96
N ASP A 315 3.88 9.79 20.24
CA ASP A 315 4.58 9.93 21.51
C ASP A 315 5.24 11.31 21.70
N GLY A 316 5.10 12.23 20.73
CA GLY A 316 5.70 13.55 20.75
C GLY A 316 7.16 13.59 20.29
N THR A 317 7.72 12.48 19.80
CA THR A 317 9.07 12.48 19.22
C THR A 317 9.09 13.10 17.82
N SER A 318 10.26 13.61 17.45
CA SER A 318 10.47 14.47 16.30
C SER A 318 10.25 13.74 14.97
N PHE A 319 9.72 14.47 13.99
CA PHE A 319 9.72 14.05 12.59
C PHE A 319 11.17 14.01 12.08
N GLY A 320 11.71 12.80 11.93
CA GLY A 320 13.06 12.58 11.41
C GLY A 320 13.08 12.61 9.88
N VAL A 321 13.70 13.64 9.31
CA VAL A 321 14.12 13.64 7.90
C VAL A 321 15.43 12.86 7.84
N GLY A 322 15.43 11.68 7.20
CA GLY A 322 16.58 10.77 7.20
C GLY A 322 17.88 11.40 6.66
N ALA A 323 19.03 10.84 7.04
CA ALA A 323 20.37 11.42 6.86
C ALA A 323 20.77 11.85 5.42
N ASN A 324 20.04 11.40 4.39
CA ASN A 324 20.28 11.71 2.97
C ASN A 324 19.15 12.50 2.29
N ALA A 325 18.24 13.11 3.05
CA ALA A 325 17.17 13.90 2.47
C ALA A 325 17.60 15.36 2.33
N ASN A 326 18.02 15.73 1.12
CA ASN A 326 18.14 17.13 0.70
C ASN A 326 16.77 17.80 0.82
N LEU A 327 16.54 18.51 1.93
CA LEU A 327 15.37 19.36 2.08
C LEU A 327 15.61 20.63 1.25
N SER A 328 15.35 20.53 -0.06
CA SER A 328 15.41 21.66 -0.99
C SER A 328 14.36 22.68 -0.58
N THR A 329 14.79 23.76 0.07
CA THR A 329 13.93 24.92 0.33
C THR A 329 13.70 25.67 -0.98
N GLY A 330 12.71 25.22 -1.77
CA GLY A 330 11.96 26.16 -2.59
C GLY A 330 11.24 27.17 -1.68
N SER A 331 10.65 28.22 -2.25
CA SER A 331 10.01 29.35 -1.54
C SER A 331 8.86 29.02 -0.58
N TRP A 332 8.64 27.75 -0.24
CA TRP A 332 7.51 27.25 0.54
C TRP A 332 7.89 26.72 1.92
N MET A 333 9.18 26.70 2.28
CA MET A 333 9.61 26.29 3.62
C MET A 333 10.25 27.47 4.38
N THR A 334 9.41 28.20 5.11
CA THR A 334 9.86 29.19 6.08
C THR A 334 9.91 28.54 7.45
N VAL A 335 11.10 28.30 8.00
CA VAL A 335 11.27 27.90 9.40
C VAL A 335 11.17 29.18 10.26
N SER A 336 9.94 29.63 10.54
CA SER A 336 9.69 30.75 11.46
C SER A 336 9.62 30.25 12.90
N ALA A 337 10.74 29.74 13.41
CA ALA A 337 10.87 29.50 14.84
C ALA A 337 11.46 30.74 15.50
N SER A 338 10.88 31.19 16.63
CA SER A 338 11.45 32.24 17.50
C SER A 338 12.88 31.89 17.98
N GLY A 339 13.28 30.63 17.83
CA GLY A 339 14.67 30.21 17.78
C GLY A 339 14.77 28.91 16.99
N VAL A 340 15.67 28.84 16.02
CA VAL A 340 16.19 27.54 15.55
C VAL A 340 17.07 27.02 16.69
N SER A 341 16.49 26.33 17.66
CA SER A 341 17.27 25.49 18.55
C SER A 341 17.57 24.21 17.80
N ALA A 342 18.81 24.05 17.36
CA ALA A 342 19.36 22.76 16.97
C ALA A 342 20.20 22.24 18.15
N PRO A 343 19.57 21.81 19.28
CA PRO A 343 20.29 21.35 20.47
C PRO A 343 21.10 20.05 20.26
N GLY A 344 21.20 19.57 19.02
CA GLY A 344 21.88 18.35 18.60
C GLY A 344 22.99 18.53 17.57
N LEU A 345 23.50 19.74 17.32
CA LEU A 345 24.78 19.92 16.58
C LEU A 345 25.95 19.55 17.51
N THR A 346 25.93 18.33 18.04
CA THR A 346 26.94 17.82 18.98
C THR A 346 28.22 17.36 18.28
N SER A 347 28.26 17.41 16.94
CA SER A 347 29.42 16.98 16.14
C SER A 347 29.52 17.58 14.73
N ALA A 348 28.63 18.49 14.32
CA ALA A 348 28.65 19.06 12.97
C ALA A 348 28.54 20.59 13.01
N ASN A 349 29.40 21.25 12.23
CA ASN A 349 29.44 22.70 12.07
C ASN A 349 28.08 23.24 11.58
N ALA A 350 27.60 24.35 12.16
CA ALA A 350 26.57 25.16 11.52
C ALA A 350 27.22 25.89 10.32
N GLN A 351 27.14 25.30 9.13
CA GLN A 351 27.70 25.88 7.91
C GLN A 351 26.66 26.71 7.17
N ILE A 352 26.99 27.97 6.90
CA ILE A 352 26.25 28.83 5.96
C ILE A 352 27.14 29.01 4.73
N SER A 353 26.77 28.38 3.62
CA SER A 353 27.49 28.50 2.35
C SER A 353 26.78 29.50 1.44
N GLY A 354 27.49 30.54 1.00
CA GLY A 354 26.96 31.55 0.06
C GLY A 354 25.91 32.52 0.63
N GLY A 355 25.63 32.47 1.94
CA GLY A 355 24.61 33.31 2.60
C GLY A 355 25.17 34.30 3.62
N SER A 356 24.28 35.13 4.18
CA SER A 356 24.59 36.09 5.26
C SER A 356 23.70 35.86 6.48
N VAL A 357 24.21 36.12 7.68
CA VAL A 357 23.41 36.20 8.91
C VAL A 357 23.02 37.66 9.15
N THR A 358 21.72 37.94 9.31
CA THR A 358 21.17 39.28 9.58
C THR A 358 20.32 39.28 10.86
N GLY A 359 20.24 40.42 11.55
CA GLY A 359 19.43 40.56 12.76
C GLY A 359 20.09 40.07 14.06
N LEU A 360 21.37 39.73 14.01
CA LEU A 360 22.14 39.32 15.19
C LEU A 360 22.48 40.55 16.06
N SER A 361 22.09 40.54 17.34
CA SER A 361 22.48 41.57 18.32
C SER A 361 23.83 41.29 18.97
N ALA A 362 24.24 40.02 19.07
CA ALA A 362 25.53 39.60 19.62
C ALA A 362 25.99 38.27 19.03
N LEU A 363 27.30 38.14 18.76
CA LEU A 363 27.96 36.86 18.46
C LEU A 363 28.69 36.38 19.72
N GLY A 364 28.21 35.31 20.35
CA GLY A 364 28.86 34.68 21.51
C GLY A 364 29.72 33.50 21.10
N LEU A 365 30.99 33.48 21.51
CA LEU A 365 31.91 32.35 21.37
C LEU A 365 32.31 31.88 22.77
N THR A 366 31.77 30.74 23.21
CA THR A 366 32.03 30.19 24.54
C THR A 366 32.47 28.74 24.45
N GLN A 367 33.49 28.38 25.22
CA GLN A 367 33.97 27.00 25.31
C GLN A 367 34.39 26.71 26.76
N GLY A 368 34.09 25.49 27.23
CA GLY A 368 34.27 25.12 28.64
C GLY A 368 35.71 24.82 29.07
N ALA A 369 36.54 24.27 28.17
CA ALA A 369 37.89 23.79 28.52
C ALA A 369 38.99 24.11 27.48
N ALA A 370 38.64 24.73 26.36
CA ALA A 370 39.56 25.05 25.27
C ALA A 370 39.37 26.52 24.82
N ALA A 371 40.27 27.01 23.96
CA ALA A 371 40.25 28.37 23.47
C ALA A 371 39.06 28.57 22.50
N ALA A 372 38.14 29.45 22.89
CA ALA A 372 37.14 29.97 21.97
C ALA A 372 37.81 30.96 21.01
N ALA A 373 37.84 30.64 19.71
CA ALA A 373 38.47 31.45 18.68
C ALA A 373 37.50 31.85 17.57
N LEU A 374 37.66 33.07 17.06
CA LEU A 374 37.08 33.51 15.79
C LEU A 374 38.13 33.35 14.69
N THR A 375 37.96 32.35 13.84
CA THR A 375 38.82 32.15 12.67
C THR A 375 38.18 32.80 11.44
N ILE A 376 38.93 33.66 10.75
CA ILE A 376 38.49 34.29 9.50
C ILE A 376 39.50 33.92 8.40
N ASP A 377 39.16 32.88 7.65
CA ASP A 377 40.00 32.40 6.56
C ASP A 377 39.67 33.08 5.23
N SER A 378 40.68 33.17 4.38
CA SER A 378 40.53 33.56 2.98
C SER A 378 41.65 32.92 2.16
N ALA A 379 41.48 32.84 0.85
CA ALA A 379 42.55 32.43 -0.04
C ALA A 379 43.77 33.37 0.09
N ALA A 380 44.97 32.86 -0.24
CA ALA A 380 46.17 33.69 -0.32
C ALA A 380 45.95 34.87 -1.29
N GLY A 381 46.46 36.05 -0.94
CA GLY A 381 46.26 37.26 -1.74
C GLY A 381 44.89 37.92 -1.59
N GLN A 382 44.08 37.53 -0.60
CA GLN A 382 42.80 38.15 -0.29
C GLN A 382 42.80 38.87 1.06
N TYR A 383 41.86 39.79 1.26
CA TYR A 383 41.59 40.35 2.58
C TYR A 383 40.80 39.35 3.43
N ALA A 384 41.12 39.28 4.72
CA ALA A 384 40.30 38.61 5.74
C ALA A 384 40.26 39.47 7.00
N GLY A 385 39.06 39.70 7.54
CA GLY A 385 38.91 40.45 8.78
C GLY A 385 37.51 40.94 9.03
N ILE A 386 37.41 41.95 9.88
CA ILE A 386 36.17 42.53 10.40
C ILE A 386 35.95 43.90 9.78
N SER A 387 34.73 44.16 9.34
CA SER A 387 34.31 45.47 8.81
C SER A 387 33.33 46.14 9.76
N LEU A 388 33.62 47.38 10.16
CA LEU A 388 32.73 48.22 10.95
C LEU A 388 32.09 49.25 10.01
N ARG A 389 30.75 49.23 9.95
CA ARG A 389 29.93 50.04 9.04
C ARG A 389 28.97 50.92 9.81
N SER A 390 28.61 52.05 9.20
CA SER A 390 27.42 52.84 9.57
C SER A 390 26.48 52.86 8.37
N GLY A 391 25.27 52.32 8.53
CA GLY A 391 24.40 52.00 7.39
C GLY A 391 25.10 51.08 6.39
N THR A 392 25.21 51.52 5.13
CA THR A 392 25.92 50.76 4.09
C THR A 392 27.39 51.17 3.93
N GLY A 393 27.84 52.26 4.52
CA GLY A 393 29.20 52.77 4.37
C GLY A 393 30.22 52.07 5.27
N LEU A 394 31.38 51.70 4.73
CA LEU A 394 32.53 51.25 5.52
C LEU A 394 33.11 52.45 6.29
N ARG A 395 33.53 52.23 7.54
CA ARG A 395 34.21 53.24 8.38
C ARG A 395 35.56 52.74 8.85
N TRP A 396 35.60 51.49 9.31
CA TRP A 396 36.83 50.85 9.75
C TRP A 396 36.91 49.42 9.25
N THR A 397 38.12 48.96 8.97
CA THR A 397 38.39 47.53 8.80
C THR A 397 39.62 47.14 9.60
N LEU A 398 39.51 46.04 10.35
CA LEU A 398 40.65 45.37 10.98
C LEU A 398 40.85 44.05 10.23
N ARG A 399 41.94 43.93 9.48
CA ARG A 399 42.11 42.83 8.53
C ARG A 399 43.58 42.58 8.20
N LYS A 400 43.87 41.39 7.67
CA LYS A 400 45.11 41.18 6.93
C LYS A 400 45.04 41.88 5.57
N SER A 401 46.16 42.42 5.11
CA SER A 401 46.31 42.95 3.75
C SER A 401 46.24 41.83 2.70
N ASN A 402 46.12 42.19 1.42
CA ASN A 402 45.93 41.25 0.32
C ASN A 402 47.25 40.87 -0.40
N ALA A 403 48.40 41.07 0.23
CA ALA A 403 49.66 40.57 -0.32
C ALA A 403 49.67 39.04 -0.31
N ALA A 404 50.08 38.42 -1.42
CA ALA A 404 50.16 36.96 -1.54
C ALA A 404 51.22 36.38 -0.60
N GLU A 405 50.88 35.32 0.12
CA GLU A 405 51.80 34.65 1.03
C GLU A 405 52.61 33.61 0.25
N SER A 406 53.88 33.92 -0.02
CA SER A 406 54.78 33.09 -0.83
C SER A 406 55.73 32.20 -0.02
N GLY A 407 55.59 32.21 1.31
CA GLY A 407 56.46 31.51 2.27
C GLY A 407 57.39 32.47 3.04
N SER A 408 58.21 31.94 3.95
CA SER A 408 59.24 32.69 4.70
C SER A 408 58.76 33.97 5.40
N ASN A 409 57.56 33.95 5.98
CA ASN A 409 56.89 35.10 6.62
C ASN A 409 56.65 36.31 5.70
N ALA A 410 56.84 36.17 4.39
CA ALA A 410 56.49 37.18 3.40
C ALA A 410 55.01 37.07 3.03
N GLY A 411 54.31 38.20 2.96
CA GLY A 411 52.91 38.23 2.59
C GLY A 411 52.13 39.30 3.34
N SER A 412 50.97 38.92 3.85
CA SER A 412 50.02 39.87 4.41
C SER A 412 50.42 40.42 5.78
N ASP A 413 50.37 41.74 5.90
CA ASP A 413 50.46 42.48 7.16
C ASP A 413 49.09 42.66 7.84
N LEU A 414 49.08 42.88 9.16
CA LEU A 414 47.90 43.29 9.91
C LEU A 414 47.67 44.79 9.75
N VAL A 415 46.44 45.20 9.41
CA VAL A 415 46.14 46.61 9.14
C VAL A 415 44.77 47.04 9.69
N LEU A 416 44.75 48.24 10.28
CA LEU A 416 43.53 48.96 10.65
C LEU A 416 43.31 50.12 9.66
N HIS A 417 42.35 49.99 8.74
CA HIS A 417 42.05 51.05 7.76
C HIS A 417 40.95 51.99 8.24
N ARG A 418 41.11 53.26 7.85
CA ARG A 418 40.09 54.31 7.93
C ARG A 418 39.46 54.53 6.56
N HIS A 419 38.15 54.70 6.53
CA HIS A 419 37.39 54.99 5.32
C HIS A 419 36.64 56.33 5.47
N ASP A 420 36.46 57.03 4.35
CA ASP A 420 35.65 58.24 4.29
C ASP A 420 34.15 57.94 4.30
N ASP A 421 33.32 58.97 4.22
CA ASP A 421 31.87 58.80 4.29
C ASP A 421 31.27 58.03 3.10
N SER A 422 31.95 58.04 1.95
CA SER A 422 31.61 57.25 0.76
C SER A 422 32.03 55.77 0.86
N GLY A 423 32.83 55.42 1.87
CA GLY A 423 33.42 54.09 2.05
C GLY A 423 34.75 53.89 1.34
N THR A 424 35.32 54.94 0.74
CA THR A 424 36.65 54.89 0.10
C THR A 424 37.72 54.87 1.17
N ALA A 425 38.76 54.04 0.99
CA ALA A 425 39.86 53.96 1.96
C ALA A 425 40.68 55.26 1.94
N ILE A 426 40.88 55.88 3.10
CA ILE A 426 41.73 57.07 3.26
C ILE A 426 43.17 56.63 3.53
N GLY A 427 43.37 55.59 4.34
CA GLY A 427 44.69 55.09 4.72
C GLY A 427 44.66 54.11 5.88
N ALA A 428 45.81 53.52 6.18
CA ALA A 428 46.00 52.65 7.34
C ALA A 428 46.33 53.50 8.57
N ALA A 429 45.44 53.53 9.57
CA ALA A 429 45.74 54.19 10.85
C ALA A 429 46.96 53.56 11.53
N TRP A 430 47.03 52.24 11.47
CA TRP A 430 48.08 51.43 12.07
C TRP A 430 48.29 50.18 11.23
N GLN A 431 49.56 49.80 11.08
CA GLN A 431 49.98 48.59 10.39
C GLN A 431 51.09 47.90 11.19
N VAL A 432 51.00 46.57 11.29
CA VAL A 432 52.09 45.75 11.81
C VAL A 432 52.63 44.89 10.70
N ARG A 433 53.93 45.04 10.42
CA ARG A 433 54.61 44.18 9.45
C ARG A 433 54.77 42.78 10.00
N ARG A 434 54.21 41.78 9.32
CA ARG A 434 54.29 40.38 9.77
C ARG A 434 55.73 39.89 9.86
N SER A 435 56.59 40.32 8.94
CA SER A 435 57.98 39.85 8.83
C SER A 435 58.92 40.40 9.90
N SER A 436 58.63 41.59 10.47
CA SER A 436 59.56 42.27 11.39
C SER A 436 58.94 42.72 12.70
N GLY A 437 57.61 42.70 12.82
CA GLY A 437 56.89 43.28 13.96
C GLY A 437 56.85 44.81 13.99
N ASN A 438 57.36 45.49 12.95
CA ASN A 438 57.39 46.96 12.92
C ASN A 438 55.97 47.50 12.94
N SER A 439 55.69 48.35 13.91
CA SER A 439 54.45 49.13 13.97
C SER A 439 54.62 50.45 13.25
N LEU A 440 53.76 50.71 12.28
CA LEU A 440 53.73 51.93 11.46
C LEU A 440 52.43 52.67 11.76
N PHE A 441 52.53 53.99 11.90
CA PHE A 441 51.40 54.88 12.16
C PHE A 441 51.36 55.98 11.11
N ASP A 442 50.18 56.23 10.54
CA ASP A 442 49.93 57.30 9.56
C ASP A 442 49.44 58.60 10.23
N GLY A 443 49.33 58.61 11.56
CA GLY A 443 48.95 59.77 12.36
C GLY A 443 49.87 59.96 13.56
N HIS A 444 49.58 60.97 14.38
CA HIS A 444 50.32 61.21 15.61
C HIS A 444 50.17 60.04 16.59
N VAL A 445 51.30 59.65 17.21
CA VAL A 445 51.30 58.84 18.42
C VAL A 445 51.32 59.80 19.60
N ALA A 446 50.16 60.00 20.23
CA ALA A 446 49.97 60.98 21.30
C ALA A 446 49.38 60.32 22.55
N PRO A 447 49.70 60.82 23.77
CA PRO A 447 49.01 60.40 24.98
C PRO A 447 47.57 60.92 24.98
N LEU A 448 46.64 60.13 25.53
CA LEU A 448 45.24 60.56 25.67
C LEU A 448 45.08 61.71 26.68
N THR A 449 45.85 61.67 27.77
CA THR A 449 45.85 62.68 28.82
C THR A 449 47.16 63.44 28.78
N ASP A 450 47.05 64.75 28.68
CA ASP A 450 48.20 65.66 28.67
C ASP A 450 49.08 65.46 29.92
N ASN A 451 50.40 65.49 29.73
CA ASN A 451 51.44 65.40 30.77
C ASN A 451 51.32 64.20 31.76
N ALA A 452 50.61 63.12 31.42
CA ALA A 452 50.34 62.02 32.34
C ALA A 452 51.12 60.72 32.06
N ARG A 453 51.79 60.61 30.92
CA ARG A 453 52.44 59.36 30.45
C ARG A 453 53.87 59.60 30.01
N THR A 454 54.75 58.62 30.25
CA THR A 454 56.15 58.63 29.80
C THR A 454 56.32 57.82 28.51
N MET A 455 57.32 58.17 27.69
CA MET A 455 57.73 57.38 26.54
C MET A 455 58.94 56.50 26.92
N GLY A 456 58.66 55.25 27.27
CA GLY A 456 59.63 54.33 27.89
C GLY A 456 59.53 54.31 29.41
N LEU A 457 60.25 53.37 30.02
CA LEU A 457 60.34 53.17 31.47
C LEU A 457 61.82 53.08 31.91
N PRO A 458 62.16 53.27 33.19
CA PRO A 458 63.55 53.24 33.66
C PRO A 458 64.35 51.99 33.25
N SER A 459 63.68 50.83 33.23
CA SER A 459 64.24 49.54 32.83
C SER A 459 63.96 49.15 31.37
N GLN A 460 63.14 49.91 30.64
CA GLN A 460 62.70 49.63 29.27
C GLN A 460 62.86 50.90 28.42
N ARG A 461 64.12 51.20 28.12
CA ARG A 461 64.51 52.43 27.42
C ARG A 461 64.54 52.19 25.93
N TRP A 462 64.16 53.22 25.18
CA TRP A 462 64.47 53.31 23.76
C TRP A 462 65.98 53.45 23.59
N SER A 463 66.56 52.73 22.63
CA SER A 463 68.00 52.82 22.35
C SER A 463 68.36 54.15 21.69
N VAL A 464 67.47 54.68 20.86
CA VAL A 464 67.64 55.95 20.13
C VAL A 464 66.27 56.49 19.71
N ILE A 465 66.17 57.82 19.59
CA ILE A 465 65.05 58.50 18.94
C ILE A 465 65.58 59.14 17.65
N HIS A 466 65.06 58.71 16.50
CA HIS A 466 65.34 59.33 15.21
C HIS A 466 64.25 60.34 14.88
N ALA A 467 64.57 61.64 14.92
CA ALA A 467 63.65 62.73 14.62
C ALA A 467 64.29 63.74 13.66
N ALA A 468 63.48 64.38 12.82
CA ALA A 468 63.93 65.42 11.89
C ALA A 468 64.25 66.75 12.60
N SER A 469 63.52 67.06 13.67
CA SER A 469 63.71 68.24 14.52
C SER A 469 63.91 67.82 15.98
N GLY A 470 64.54 68.68 16.78
CA GLY A 470 64.71 68.47 18.22
C GLY A 470 63.38 68.44 19.00
N THR A 471 63.44 67.96 20.25
CA THR A 471 62.28 67.90 21.15
C THR A 471 61.81 69.28 21.56
N ILE A 472 60.48 69.48 21.59
CA ILE A 472 59.85 70.70 22.10
C ILE A 472 59.51 70.48 23.57
N ASN A 473 60.03 71.34 24.45
CA ASN A 473 59.68 71.36 25.88
C ASN A 473 58.88 72.63 26.19
N THR A 474 57.77 72.49 26.92
CA THR A 474 56.96 73.64 27.35
C THR A 474 57.80 74.54 28.27
N SER A 475 57.98 75.80 27.87
CA SER A 475 58.74 76.80 28.62
C SER A 475 57.99 78.14 28.74
N ASP A 476 56.66 78.07 28.78
CA ASP A 476 55.80 79.23 28.97
C ASP A 476 56.00 79.86 30.36
N ALA A 477 56.02 81.20 30.44
CA ALA A 477 56.14 81.92 31.70
C ALA A 477 54.94 81.67 32.63
N GLN A 478 53.74 81.45 32.09
CA GLN A 478 52.55 81.13 32.88
C GLN A 478 52.58 79.71 33.48
N ALA A 479 53.43 78.84 32.93
CA ALA A 479 53.61 77.47 33.42
C ALA A 479 54.72 77.36 34.47
N LYS A 480 55.31 78.49 34.91
CA LYS A 480 56.43 78.52 35.86
C LYS A 480 56.17 79.52 36.99
N CYS A 481 56.71 79.24 38.18
CA CYS A 481 56.77 80.17 39.29
C CYS A 481 58.24 80.39 39.71
N ASP A 482 58.48 81.39 40.56
CA ASP A 482 59.79 81.67 41.18
C ASP A 482 60.94 81.85 40.16
N VAL A 483 60.63 82.46 39.02
CA VAL A 483 61.62 82.71 37.96
C VAL A 483 62.60 83.79 38.43
N GLY A 484 63.87 83.41 38.60
CA GLY A 484 64.94 84.30 39.08
C GLY A 484 66.33 83.85 38.60
N ALA A 485 67.36 84.55 39.09
CA ALA A 485 68.75 84.21 38.78
C ALA A 485 69.15 82.85 39.36
N VAL A 486 70.07 82.14 38.68
CA VAL A 486 70.63 80.89 39.19
C VAL A 486 71.46 81.19 40.46
N PRO A 487 71.27 80.48 41.58
CA PRO A 487 72.00 80.75 42.81
C PRO A 487 73.53 80.66 42.64
N GLU A 488 74.26 81.64 43.18
CA GLU A 488 75.73 81.67 43.10
C GLU A 488 76.39 80.42 43.69
N ALA A 489 75.86 79.89 44.79
CA ALA A 489 76.35 78.66 45.41
C ALA A 489 76.22 77.44 44.47
N LEU A 490 75.13 77.38 43.68
CA LEU A 490 74.94 76.33 42.68
C LEU A 490 75.92 76.48 41.52
N LEU A 491 76.17 77.71 41.06
CA LEU A 491 77.18 77.96 40.04
C LEU A 491 78.60 77.65 40.56
N ASP A 492 78.92 77.94 41.81
CA ASP A 492 80.20 77.56 42.40
C ASP A 492 80.35 76.04 42.51
N ALA A 493 79.29 75.34 42.91
CA ALA A 493 79.28 73.88 42.95
C ALA A 493 79.41 73.26 41.55
N TRP A 494 78.71 73.83 40.55
CA TRP A 494 78.81 73.39 39.16
C TRP A 494 80.22 73.55 38.59
N GLY A 495 81.00 74.53 39.06
CA GLY A 495 82.39 74.71 38.65
C GLY A 495 83.32 73.53 38.94
N ASP A 496 82.93 72.63 39.85
CA ASP A 496 83.68 71.40 40.16
C ASP A 496 83.23 70.19 39.29
N VAL A 497 82.17 70.33 38.49
CA VAL A 497 81.67 69.29 37.59
C VAL A 497 82.60 69.13 36.39
N GLN A 498 82.99 67.89 36.08
CA GLN A 498 83.93 67.58 35.01
C GLN A 498 83.25 66.86 33.84
N TRP A 499 83.44 67.40 32.64
CA TRP A 499 83.15 66.73 31.38
C TRP A 499 84.18 65.62 31.10
N ARG A 500 83.72 64.43 30.75
CA ARG A 500 84.52 63.21 30.60
C ARG A 500 84.20 62.50 29.29
N GLN A 501 85.20 61.80 28.76
CA GLN A 501 84.96 60.79 27.72
C GLN A 501 84.71 59.42 28.36
N PHE A 502 83.83 58.61 27.77
CA PHE A 502 83.53 57.27 28.24
C PHE A 502 83.03 56.38 27.10
N ARG A 503 83.04 55.05 27.32
CA ARG A 503 82.37 54.06 26.48
C ARG A 503 81.35 53.33 27.34
N PHE A 504 80.20 52.95 26.79
CA PHE A 504 79.22 52.16 27.52
C PHE A 504 79.70 50.71 27.67
N VAL A 505 79.60 50.15 28.88
CA VAL A 505 80.05 48.78 29.20
C VAL A 505 79.42 47.76 28.26
N ASP A 506 78.10 47.83 28.05
CA ASP A 506 77.38 46.93 27.14
C ASP A 506 77.85 47.06 25.68
N ALA A 507 78.21 48.27 25.25
CA ALA A 507 78.73 48.49 23.90
C ALA A 507 80.14 47.92 23.72
N VAL A 508 80.99 48.03 24.74
CA VAL A 508 82.33 47.42 24.76
C VAL A 508 82.22 45.89 24.79
N ALA A 509 81.30 45.34 25.60
CA ALA A 509 81.04 43.91 25.62
C ALA A 509 80.56 43.37 24.25
N ALA A 510 79.72 44.14 23.54
CA ALA A 510 79.17 43.74 22.25
C ALA A 510 80.09 43.98 21.04
N LYS A 511 80.93 45.03 21.08
CA LYS A 511 81.70 45.52 19.91
C LYS A 511 83.21 45.56 20.13
N GLY A 512 83.70 45.25 21.32
CA GLY A 512 85.12 45.36 21.65
C GLY A 512 85.65 46.79 21.44
N GLU A 513 86.79 46.90 20.77
CA GLU A 513 87.43 48.20 20.48
C GLU A 513 86.62 49.09 19.53
N ASP A 514 85.70 48.53 18.74
CA ASP A 514 84.81 49.29 17.85
C ASP A 514 83.70 50.04 18.60
N ALA A 515 83.61 49.85 19.92
CA ALA A 515 82.73 50.64 20.78
C ALA A 515 83.12 52.12 20.74
N ARG A 516 82.17 52.96 20.32
CA ARG A 516 82.38 54.40 20.13
C ARG A 516 82.68 55.10 21.46
N TRP A 517 83.59 56.07 21.41
CA TRP A 517 83.80 57.03 22.48
C TRP A 517 82.67 58.06 22.49
N HIS A 518 82.13 58.30 23.69
CA HIS A 518 81.13 59.31 23.99
C HIS A 518 81.76 60.38 24.87
N VAL A 519 81.25 61.61 24.82
CA VAL A 519 81.65 62.72 25.71
C VAL A 519 80.42 63.20 26.45
N GLY A 520 80.54 63.41 27.76
CA GLY A 520 79.44 63.86 28.60
C GLY A 520 79.80 63.88 30.08
N LEU A 521 78.78 63.70 30.92
CA LEU A 521 78.87 63.74 32.37
C LEU A 521 78.56 62.36 32.97
N VAL A 522 79.03 62.14 34.19
CA VAL A 522 78.70 60.97 35.02
C VAL A 522 77.76 61.43 36.13
N ALA A 523 76.56 60.85 36.20
CA ALA A 523 75.48 61.30 37.09
C ALA A 523 75.91 61.38 38.57
N GLN A 524 76.61 60.36 39.07
CA GLN A 524 77.13 60.34 40.44
C GLN A 524 78.16 61.45 40.67
N ALA A 525 79.04 61.73 39.70
CA ALA A 525 80.03 62.80 39.84
C ALA A 525 79.37 64.19 39.90
N VAL A 526 78.28 64.41 39.15
CA VAL A 526 77.48 65.64 39.24
C VAL A 526 76.84 65.77 40.63
N ARG A 527 76.23 64.69 41.13
CA ARG A 527 75.65 64.64 42.48
C ARG A 527 76.69 64.99 43.54
N ASP A 528 77.82 64.29 43.53
CA ASP A 528 78.85 64.42 44.55
C ASP A 528 79.49 65.83 44.55
N ALA A 529 79.67 66.45 43.38
CA ALA A 529 80.17 67.82 43.27
C ALA A 529 79.19 68.86 43.86
N ILE A 530 77.89 68.71 43.59
CA ILE A 530 76.87 69.63 44.10
C ILE A 530 76.69 69.45 45.62
N ASP A 531 76.54 68.21 46.07
CA ASP A 531 76.32 67.89 47.48
C ASP A 531 77.51 68.28 48.36
N ALA A 532 78.74 68.17 47.85
CA ALA A 532 79.94 68.60 48.56
C ALA A 532 79.95 70.09 48.92
N ARG A 533 79.30 70.95 48.12
CA ARG A 533 79.25 72.41 48.34
C ARG A 533 77.96 72.90 48.96
N MET A 534 76.84 72.24 48.63
CA MET A 534 75.50 72.69 49.00
C MET A 534 74.83 71.84 50.09
N GLY A 535 75.47 70.76 50.52
CA GLY A 535 74.97 69.81 51.50
C GLY A 535 74.39 68.55 50.87
N GLU A 536 74.44 67.45 51.60
CA GLU A 536 73.93 66.14 51.16
C GLU A 536 72.46 66.22 50.75
N GLY A 537 72.13 65.69 49.57
CA GLY A 537 70.78 65.70 49.02
C GLY A 537 70.37 67.00 48.32
N ALA A 538 71.26 67.99 48.18
CA ALA A 538 71.00 69.19 47.42
C ALA A 538 70.84 68.89 45.92
N ALA A 539 71.65 67.99 45.36
CA ALA A 539 71.64 67.64 43.94
C ALA A 539 70.33 67.01 43.49
N VAL A 540 69.73 66.13 44.31
CA VAL A 540 68.46 65.45 43.97
C VAL A 540 67.23 66.35 44.05
N ARG A 541 67.37 67.57 44.58
CA ARG A 541 66.33 68.59 44.55
C ARG A 541 66.28 69.35 43.22
N LEU A 542 67.31 69.19 42.38
CA LEU A 542 67.39 69.79 41.05
C LEU A 542 66.85 68.81 40.00
N GLY A 543 66.09 69.33 39.04
CA GLY A 543 65.50 68.52 37.95
C GLY A 543 66.52 67.81 37.06
N LEU A 544 67.79 68.26 37.08
CA LEU A 544 68.86 67.74 36.24
C LEU A 544 69.25 66.29 36.53
N LEU A 545 69.01 65.79 37.75
CA LEU A 545 69.41 64.46 38.20
C LEU A 545 68.17 63.58 38.41
N CYS A 546 68.21 62.34 37.91
CA CYS A 546 67.13 61.36 38.10
C CYS A 546 67.71 60.07 38.68
N HIS A 547 66.99 59.47 39.63
CA HIS A 547 67.31 58.16 40.20
C HIS A 547 66.06 57.30 40.18
N ASP A 548 66.17 56.13 39.56
CA ASP A 548 65.09 55.17 39.43
C ASP A 548 65.58 53.79 39.87
N ALA A 549 64.74 53.08 40.62
CA ALA A 549 64.97 51.69 41.02
C ALA A 549 63.78 50.81 40.60
N TRP A 550 64.06 49.56 40.29
CA TRP A 550 63.05 48.58 39.88
C TRP A 550 63.34 47.18 40.45
N PRO A 551 62.29 46.40 40.73
CA PRO A 551 62.44 45.05 41.23
C PRO A 551 62.86 44.06 40.14
N ALA A 552 63.28 42.88 40.59
CA ALA A 552 63.49 41.72 39.73
C ALA A 552 62.14 41.20 39.21
N GLU A 553 62.13 40.73 37.97
CA GLU A 553 60.98 40.13 37.30
C GLU A 553 61.39 38.79 36.68
N ALA A 554 60.58 37.76 36.88
CA ALA A 554 60.79 36.46 36.24
C ALA A 554 60.38 36.49 34.76
N GLU A 555 60.95 35.57 33.97
CA GLU A 555 60.50 35.32 32.61
C GLU A 555 59.04 34.84 32.62
N GLU A 556 58.24 35.40 31.73
CA GLU A 556 56.85 35.04 31.54
C GLU A 556 56.65 34.55 30.10
N ARG A 557 56.13 33.33 29.98
CA ARG A 557 55.70 32.72 28.72
C ARG A 557 54.24 32.34 28.80
N ASP A 558 53.55 32.39 27.67
CA ASP A 558 52.20 31.86 27.58
C ASP A 558 52.18 30.32 27.50
N GLY A 559 50.98 29.75 27.45
CA GLY A 559 50.77 28.30 27.29
C GLY A 559 51.25 27.73 25.95
N GLU A 560 51.60 28.59 24.98
CA GLU A 560 52.18 28.22 23.69
C GLU A 560 53.72 28.32 23.69
N GLY A 561 54.32 28.73 24.82
CA GLY A 561 55.76 28.89 24.99
C GLY A 561 56.32 30.18 24.40
N VAL A 562 55.48 31.10 23.94
CA VAL A 562 55.89 32.40 23.41
C VAL A 562 56.30 33.32 24.56
N LEU A 563 57.42 34.02 24.38
CA LEU A 563 57.93 34.95 25.37
C LEU A 563 57.04 36.20 25.44
N ILE A 564 56.35 36.40 26.56
CA ILE A 564 55.58 37.62 26.85
C ILE A 564 56.50 38.67 27.46
N ARG A 565 57.33 38.25 28.42
CA ARG A 565 58.26 39.15 29.12
C ARG A 565 59.57 38.43 29.45
N PRO A 566 60.74 38.99 29.09
CA PRO A 566 62.02 38.42 29.48
C PRO A 566 62.27 38.57 30.99
N ALA A 567 63.01 37.62 31.57
CA ALA A 567 63.52 37.77 32.93
C ALA A 567 64.42 39.02 33.05
N ARG A 568 64.33 39.70 34.20
CA ARG A 568 65.12 40.90 34.51
C ARG A 568 65.52 40.89 35.98
N ALA A 569 66.79 41.17 36.27
CA ALA A 569 67.25 41.37 37.64
C ALA A 569 66.74 42.71 38.22
N ALA A 570 66.69 42.78 39.55
CA ALA A 570 66.49 44.05 40.25
C ALA A 570 67.66 44.98 39.92
N GLY A 571 67.40 46.28 39.88
CA GLY A 571 68.44 47.24 39.57
C GLY A 571 68.00 48.66 39.85
N GLU A 572 68.98 49.54 39.82
CA GLU A 572 68.79 50.98 39.90
C GLU A 572 69.66 51.67 38.85
N ARG A 573 69.31 52.90 38.52
CA ARG A 573 70.08 53.71 37.57
C ARG A 573 69.93 55.18 37.87
N TRP A 574 71.04 55.88 37.69
CA TRP A 574 71.11 57.33 37.70
C TRP A 574 71.11 57.85 36.27
N GLY A 575 70.31 58.89 36.02
CA GLY A 575 70.19 59.59 34.75
C GLY A 575 70.44 61.08 34.92
N LEU A 576 70.81 61.74 33.82
CA LEU A 576 70.92 63.19 33.74
C LEU A 576 69.98 63.71 32.66
N ARG A 577 69.33 64.85 32.93
CA ARG A 577 68.68 65.66 31.90
C ARG A 577 69.74 66.58 31.30
N TYR A 578 70.35 66.12 30.21
CA TYR A 578 71.51 66.78 29.60
C TYR A 578 71.21 68.23 29.19
N GLU A 579 69.99 68.54 28.77
CA GLU A 579 69.56 69.88 28.40
C GLU A 579 69.58 70.84 29.59
N GLU A 580 69.17 70.38 30.79
CA GLU A 580 69.26 71.17 32.03
C GLU A 580 70.73 71.35 32.45
N CYS A 581 71.55 70.30 32.34
CA CYS A 581 73.00 70.39 32.61
C CYS A 581 73.69 71.40 31.68
N LEU A 582 73.36 71.39 30.39
CA LEU A 582 73.91 72.33 29.41
C LEU A 582 73.45 73.77 29.66
N ALA A 583 72.20 73.96 30.11
CA ALA A 583 71.71 75.28 30.50
C ALA A 583 72.45 75.83 31.72
N LEU A 584 72.72 74.98 32.72
CA LEU A 584 73.49 75.34 33.91
C LEU A 584 74.98 75.62 33.57
N GLU A 585 75.58 74.80 32.71
CA GLU A 585 76.91 75.04 32.16
C GLU A 585 76.98 76.39 31.46
N ALA A 586 76.00 76.72 30.61
CA ALA A 586 75.96 78.02 29.93
C ALA A 586 75.83 79.19 30.92
N ALA A 587 75.02 79.05 31.99
CA ALA A 587 74.93 80.06 33.04
C ALA A 587 76.25 80.24 33.79
N TRP A 588 76.92 79.14 34.14
CA TRP A 588 78.23 79.15 34.78
C TRP A 588 79.30 79.82 33.90
N GLN A 589 79.35 79.45 32.61
CA GLN A 589 80.28 80.01 31.64
C GLN A 589 80.09 81.52 31.49
N ARG A 590 78.84 82.00 31.37
CA ARG A 590 78.52 83.44 31.31
C ARG A 590 79.03 84.17 32.54
N ARG A 591 78.72 83.67 33.74
CA ARG A 591 79.24 84.27 34.99
C ARG A 591 80.77 84.27 35.04
N ARG A 592 81.42 83.19 34.59
CA ARG A 592 82.88 83.11 34.57
C ARG A 592 83.48 84.14 33.62
N ILE A 593 82.88 84.33 32.44
CA ILE A 593 83.26 85.35 31.46
C ILE A 593 83.10 86.74 32.09
N ASP A 594 81.94 87.05 32.69
CA ASP A 594 81.69 88.35 33.33
C ASP A 594 82.74 88.68 34.42
N ARG A 595 83.09 87.69 35.25
CA ARG A 595 84.15 87.85 36.28
C ARG A 595 85.52 88.08 35.66
N ILE A 596 85.85 87.44 34.53
CA ILE A 596 87.11 87.66 33.82
C ILE A 596 87.13 89.08 33.23
N GLU A 597 86.05 89.52 32.60
CA GLU A 597 85.92 90.87 32.04
C GLU A 597 86.07 91.95 33.12
N ALA A 598 85.45 91.75 34.28
CA ALA A 598 85.60 92.66 35.42
C ALA A 598 87.04 92.75 35.95
N LEU A 599 87.76 91.62 36.00
CA LEU A 599 89.17 91.59 36.40
C LEU A 599 90.07 92.31 35.38
N LEU A 600 89.78 92.15 34.09
CA LEU A 600 90.51 92.84 33.03
C LEU A 600 90.27 94.36 33.07
N ALA A 601 89.04 94.79 33.35
CA ALA A 601 88.70 96.20 33.52
C ALA A 601 89.34 96.83 34.78
N GLY A 602 89.38 96.09 35.89
CA GLY A 602 89.99 96.56 37.15
C GLY A 602 91.52 96.55 37.16
N GLY A 603 92.17 95.83 36.25
CA GLY A 603 93.64 95.80 36.11
C GLY A 603 94.25 97.03 35.41
N GLY A 604 93.43 97.98 34.96
CA GLY A 604 93.85 99.18 34.22
C GLY A 604 94.27 100.38 35.07
N ASP A 605 94.13 100.34 36.41
CA ASP A 605 94.27 101.54 37.27
C ASP A 605 95.32 101.39 38.40
N ALA A 606 96.41 100.65 38.13
CA ALA A 606 97.56 100.52 39.03
C ALA A 606 98.87 101.01 38.36
N GLY A 607 98.80 102.14 37.65
CA GLY A 607 99.95 102.75 36.99
C GLY A 607 99.68 104.20 36.58
N GLY A 608 99.50 105.08 37.57
CA GLY A 608 99.52 106.53 37.43
C GLY A 608 100.54 107.14 38.36
#